data_AF-A0A7R9E6C3-F1
#
_entry.id   AF-A0A7R9E6C3-F1
#
_cell.length_a   1.000
_cell.length_b   1.000
_cell.length_c   1.000
_cell.angle_alpha   90.00
_cell.angle_beta   90.00
_cell.angle_gamma   90.00
#
_symmetry.space_group_name_H-M   'P 1'
#
loop_
_entity.id
_entity.type
_entity.pdbx_description
1 polymer ?
#
loop_
_entity_poly.entity_id
_entity_poly.type
_entity_poly.pdbx_seq_one_letter_code
_entity_poly.pdbx_strand_id
1 'polypeptide(L)'
;GIKRLYPQHFDRRRELRKLNHSLLVNFLDLLDLLVQCPDSPRRQEKVEDLSLLFIHIHHLLNEFRPHQARETLRVMMELQRRQRTETAQRFQKHLDKVMEILQQALQMLPETSESDSKLLIPTELFENLDAANQDEASTDSCNVLDRLMCDIVDAM
;
A
#
# COMPACT_ATOMS: atom_id res chain seq x y z
N GLY A 1 11.59 16.31 -31.87
CA GLY A 1 10.56 16.35 -30.80
C GLY A 1 9.24 16.76 -31.41
N ILE A 2 8.15 16.07 -31.10
CA ILE A 2 6.83 16.31 -31.71
C ILE A 2 6.24 17.60 -31.12
N LYS A 3 5.66 18.48 -31.96
CA LYS A 3 4.93 19.67 -31.51
C LYS A 3 3.74 19.24 -30.65
N ARG A 4 3.64 19.79 -29.44
CA ARG A 4 2.53 19.54 -28.51
C ARG A 4 1.29 20.30 -29.01
N LEU A 5 0.12 19.65 -28.99
CA LEU A 5 -1.16 20.29 -29.31
C LEU A 5 -1.76 21.08 -28.13
N TYR A 6 -1.16 21.00 -26.93
CA TYR A 6 -1.72 21.56 -25.71
C TYR A 6 -0.72 22.45 -24.93
N PRO A 7 -1.20 23.45 -24.14
CA PRO A 7 -0.37 24.32 -23.30
C PRO A 7 0.36 23.57 -22.17
N GLN A 8 1.31 24.20 -21.48
CA GLN A 8 2.08 23.55 -20.41
C GLN A 8 1.29 23.34 -19.09
N HIS A 9 0.29 24.19 -18.82
CA HIS A 9 -0.64 24.08 -17.69
C HIS A 9 -2.07 23.93 -18.19
N PHE A 10 -2.65 22.75 -18.02
CA PHE A 10 -4.01 22.43 -18.46
C PHE A 10 -4.56 21.24 -17.68
N ASP A 11 -5.88 21.13 -17.65
CA ASP A 11 -6.56 19.95 -17.09
C ASP A 11 -6.43 18.78 -18.08
N ARG A 12 -5.55 17.82 -17.73
CA ARG A 12 -5.28 16.60 -18.51
C ARG A 12 -6.54 15.81 -18.81
N ARG A 13 -7.51 15.77 -17.90
CA ARG A 13 -8.78 15.04 -18.09
C ARG A 13 -9.67 15.74 -19.10
N ARG A 14 -9.69 17.07 -19.09
CA ARG A 14 -10.45 17.85 -20.09
C ARG A 14 -9.82 17.73 -21.47
N GLU A 15 -8.50 17.72 -21.55
CA GLU A 15 -7.80 17.65 -22.83
C GLU A 15 -7.85 16.26 -23.45
N LEU A 16 -7.73 15.20 -22.65
CA LEU A 16 -7.95 13.83 -23.13
C LEU A 16 -9.37 13.67 -23.70
N ARG A 17 -10.38 14.29 -23.09
CA ARG A 17 -11.74 14.29 -23.61
C ARG A 17 -11.87 15.03 -24.95
N LYS A 18 -11.22 16.19 -25.10
CA LYS A 18 -11.20 16.90 -26.39
C LYS A 18 -10.49 16.11 -27.48
N LEU A 19 -9.33 15.53 -27.18
CA LEU A 19 -8.58 14.70 -28.12
C LEU A 19 -9.39 13.47 -28.54
N ASN A 20 -10.09 12.83 -27.61
CA ASN A 20 -10.96 11.70 -27.94
C ASN A 20 -12.14 12.10 -28.82
N HIS A 21 -12.76 13.27 -28.57
CA HIS A 21 -13.80 13.79 -29.45
C HIS A 21 -13.24 14.13 -30.85
N SER A 22 -12.09 14.78 -30.92
CA SER A 22 -11.39 15.08 -32.18
C SER A 22 -11.05 13.81 -32.96
N LEU A 23 -10.59 12.76 -32.27
CA LEU A 23 -10.32 11.45 -32.85
C LEU A 23 -11.57 10.84 -33.48
N LEU A 24 -12.69 10.86 -32.76
CA LEU A 24 -13.96 10.35 -33.26
C LEU A 24 -14.44 11.10 -34.52
N VAL A 25 -14.43 12.42 -34.48
CA VAL A 25 -14.85 13.25 -35.63
C VAL A 25 -13.94 13.00 -36.83
N ASN A 26 -12.62 12.95 -36.64
CA ASN A 26 -11.67 12.72 -37.72
C ASN A 26 -11.82 11.30 -38.33
N PHE A 27 -12.18 10.31 -37.50
CA PHE A 27 -12.50 8.97 -37.98
C PHE A 27 -13.79 8.93 -38.80
N LEU A 28 -14.84 9.64 -38.38
CA LEU A 28 -16.08 9.75 -39.17
C LEU A 28 -15.84 10.47 -40.50
N ASP A 29 -15.06 11.55 -40.51
CA ASP A 29 -14.66 12.24 -41.74
C ASP A 29 -13.92 11.30 -42.71
N LEU A 30 -13.06 10.42 -42.17
CA LEU A 30 -12.35 9.42 -42.96
C LEU A 30 -13.32 8.40 -43.56
N LEU A 31 -14.30 7.92 -42.79
CA LEU A 31 -15.33 7.01 -43.30
C LEU A 31 -16.15 7.65 -44.42
N ASP A 32 -16.61 8.89 -44.22
CA ASP A 32 -17.36 9.63 -45.23
C ASP A 32 -16.53 9.84 -46.50
N LEU A 33 -15.24 10.13 -46.36
CA LEU A 33 -14.32 10.26 -47.48
C LEU A 33 -14.14 8.95 -48.24
N LEU A 34 -14.05 7.82 -47.54
CA LEU A 34 -13.92 6.50 -48.17
C LEU A 34 -15.20 6.09 -48.92
N VAL A 35 -16.37 6.48 -48.42
CA VAL A 35 -17.66 6.22 -49.09
C VAL A 35 -17.80 7.08 -50.35
N GLN A 36 -17.40 8.35 -50.29
CA GLN A 36 -17.60 9.29 -51.40
C GLN A 36 -16.50 9.19 -52.48
N CYS A 37 -15.23 9.14 -52.08
CA CYS A 37 -14.06 9.22 -52.97
C CYS A 37 -12.87 8.40 -52.41
N PRO A 38 -12.89 7.06 -52.52
CA PRO A 38 -11.91 6.18 -51.87
C PRO A 38 -10.47 6.38 -52.35
N ASP A 39 -10.26 6.81 -53.60
CA ASP A 39 -8.93 7.00 -54.21
C ASP A 39 -8.35 8.41 -53.99
N SER A 40 -9.03 9.26 -53.22
CA SER A 40 -8.54 10.61 -52.94
C SER A 40 -7.25 10.58 -52.11
N PRO A 41 -6.23 11.37 -52.46
CA PRO A 41 -5.01 11.50 -51.63
C PRO A 41 -5.30 12.05 -50.23
N ARG A 42 -6.43 12.75 -50.04
CA ARG A 42 -6.92 13.24 -48.74
C ARG A 42 -7.17 12.13 -47.71
N ARG A 43 -7.35 10.87 -48.16
CA ARG A 43 -7.39 9.70 -47.29
C ARG A 43 -6.11 9.60 -46.46
N GLN A 44 -4.95 9.76 -47.10
CA GLN A 44 -3.65 9.64 -46.46
C GLN A 44 -3.45 10.74 -45.41
N GLU A 45 -3.84 11.98 -45.72
CA GLU A 45 -3.83 13.11 -44.78
C GLU A 45 -4.66 12.82 -43.52
N LYS A 46 -5.88 12.28 -43.68
CA LYS A 46 -6.75 11.91 -42.55
C LYS A 46 -6.16 10.78 -41.69
N VAL A 47 -5.50 9.81 -42.32
CA VAL A 47 -4.81 8.73 -41.60
C VAL A 47 -3.61 9.26 -40.80
N GLU A 48 -2.89 10.24 -41.35
CA GLU A 48 -1.78 10.92 -40.66
C GLU A 48 -2.29 11.76 -39.48
N ASP A 49 -3.40 12.48 -39.64
CA ASP A 49 -4.07 13.23 -38.57
C ASP A 49 -4.48 12.31 -37.41
N LEU A 50 -5.10 11.16 -37.72
CA LEU A 50 -5.46 10.15 -36.72
C LEU A 50 -4.23 9.62 -35.99
N SER A 51 -3.16 9.31 -36.73
CA SER A 51 -1.89 8.85 -36.16
C SER A 51 -1.31 9.87 -35.18
N LEU A 52 -1.36 11.15 -35.54
CA LEU A 52 -0.91 12.24 -34.68
C LEU A 52 -1.75 12.35 -33.40
N LEU A 53 -3.07 12.27 -33.52
CA LEU A 53 -3.99 12.28 -32.37
C LEU A 53 -3.71 11.14 -31.40
N PHE A 54 -3.46 9.91 -31.90
CA PHE A 54 -3.09 8.78 -31.05
C PHE A 54 -1.78 9.01 -30.33
N ILE A 55 -0.75 9.53 -31.00
CA ILE A 55 0.54 9.83 -30.37
C ILE A 55 0.36 10.83 -29.21
N HIS A 56 -0.43 11.88 -29.40
CA HIS A 56 -0.69 12.86 -28.35
C HIS A 56 -1.49 12.30 -27.18
N ILE A 57 -2.49 11.45 -27.45
CA ILE A 57 -3.24 10.74 -26.40
C ILE A 57 -2.30 9.85 -25.59
N HIS A 58 -1.44 9.07 -26.25
CA HIS A 58 -0.46 8.22 -25.59
C HIS A 58 0.51 9.01 -24.70
N HIS A 59 1.00 10.14 -25.20
CA HIS A 59 1.88 11.01 -24.42
C HIS A 59 1.18 11.53 -23.16
N LEU A 60 -0.07 11.99 -23.29
CA LEU A 60 -0.85 12.52 -22.18
C LEU A 60 -1.15 11.44 -21.12
N LEU A 61 -1.46 10.21 -21.55
CA LEU A 61 -1.64 9.07 -20.65
C LEU A 61 -0.34 8.71 -19.92
N ASN A 62 0.79 8.74 -20.63
CA ASN A 62 2.10 8.49 -20.03
C ASN A 62 2.47 9.54 -18.98
N GLU A 63 2.18 10.82 -19.23
CA GLU A 63 2.36 11.88 -18.23
C GLU A 63 1.48 11.66 -16.99
N PHE A 64 0.37 10.92 -17.08
CA PHE A 64 -0.53 10.61 -15.97
C PHE A 64 -0.10 9.39 -15.13
N ARG A 65 0.80 8.52 -15.65
CA ARG A 65 1.28 7.32 -14.95
C ARG A 65 1.85 7.58 -13.55
N PRO A 66 2.66 8.62 -13.29
CA PRO A 66 3.20 8.87 -11.95
C PRO A 66 2.11 9.19 -10.92
N HIS A 67 1.05 9.88 -11.32
CA HIS A 67 -0.10 10.14 -10.46
C HIS A 67 -0.85 8.83 -10.16
N GLN A 68 -1.12 8.03 -11.20
CA GLN A 68 -1.75 6.71 -11.02
C GLN A 68 -0.96 5.83 -10.03
N ALA A 69 0.37 5.77 -10.15
CA ALA A 69 1.20 4.99 -9.25
C ALA A 69 1.07 5.44 -7.78
N ARG A 70 1.00 6.76 -7.53
CA ARG A 70 0.79 7.31 -6.18
C ARG A 70 -0.57 6.92 -5.61
N GLU A 71 -1.63 7.00 -6.42
CA GLU A 71 -2.97 6.63 -5.98
C GLU A 71 -3.09 5.11 -5.74
N THR A 72 -2.45 4.29 -6.57
CA THR A 72 -2.33 2.84 -6.32
C THR A 72 -1.61 2.58 -4.99
N LEU A 73 -0.51 3.27 -4.73
CA LEU A 73 0.24 3.12 -3.47
C LEU A 73 -0.59 3.54 -2.26
N ARG A 74 -1.34 4.65 -2.37
CA ARG A 74 -2.25 5.13 -1.33
C ARG A 74 -3.27 4.04 -0.95
N VAL A 75 -3.97 3.49 -1.95
CA VAL A 75 -4.97 2.42 -1.74
C VAL A 75 -4.32 1.18 -1.12
N MET A 76 -3.12 0.81 -1.56
CA MET A 76 -2.36 -0.30 -0.99
C MET A 76 -2.02 -0.07 0.49
N MET A 77 -1.55 1.12 0.85
CA MET A 77 -1.25 1.47 2.25
C MET A 77 -2.50 1.53 3.12
N GLU A 78 -3.62 2.02 2.60
CA GLU A 78 -4.91 2.02 3.30
C GLU A 78 -5.37 0.59 3.60
N LEU A 79 -5.22 -0.33 2.65
CA LEU A 79 -5.52 -1.74 2.83
C LEU A 79 -4.63 -2.36 3.92
N GLN A 80 -3.32 -2.11 3.88
CA GLN A 80 -2.39 -2.61 4.90
C GLN A 80 -2.73 -2.09 6.29
N ARG A 81 -3.04 -0.79 6.41
CA ARG A 81 -3.48 -0.18 7.68
C ARG A 81 -4.75 -0.87 8.21
N ARG A 82 -5.73 -1.11 7.34
CA ARG A 82 -6.97 -1.79 7.72
C ARG A 82 -6.69 -3.21 8.23
N GLN A 83 -5.90 -3.99 7.50
CA GLN A 83 -5.52 -5.35 7.91
C GLN A 83 -4.80 -5.38 9.26
N ARG A 84 -3.82 -4.48 9.49
CA ARG A 84 -3.12 -4.39 10.79
C ARG A 84 -4.08 -4.10 11.93
N THR A 85 -5.02 -3.18 11.71
CA THR A 85 -6.03 -2.80 12.71
C THR A 85 -6.97 -3.96 13.02
N GLU A 86 -7.47 -4.65 11.99
CA GLU A 86 -8.34 -5.83 12.15
C GLU A 86 -7.62 -6.96 12.90
N THR A 87 -6.35 -7.20 12.58
CA THR A 87 -5.53 -8.22 13.26
C THR A 87 -5.29 -7.86 14.72
N ALA A 88 -4.95 -6.61 15.04
CA ALA A 88 -4.79 -6.16 16.42
C ALA A 88 -6.08 -6.31 17.23
N GLN A 89 -7.23 -5.96 16.63
CA GLN A 89 -8.54 -6.16 17.27
C GLN A 89 -8.86 -7.64 17.50
N ARG A 90 -8.49 -8.53 16.57
CA ARG A 90 -8.65 -9.98 16.77
C ARG A 90 -7.76 -10.49 17.91
N PHE A 91 -6.50 -10.05 17.96
CA PHE A 91 -5.60 -10.40 19.06
C PHE A 91 -6.14 -9.95 20.42
N GLN A 92 -6.65 -8.72 20.53
CA GLN A 92 -7.24 -8.23 21.77
C GLN A 92 -8.42 -9.10 22.22
N LYS A 93 -9.33 -9.45 21.29
CA LYS A 93 -10.45 -10.36 21.60
C LYS A 93 -9.99 -11.73 22.08
N HIS A 94 -8.91 -12.26 21.51
CA HIS A 94 -8.33 -13.52 21.96
C HIS A 94 -7.70 -13.40 23.35
N LEU A 95 -7.00 -12.30 23.66
CA LEU A 95 -6.45 -12.04 25.00
C LEU A 95 -7.55 -11.94 26.04
N ASP A 96 -8.61 -11.16 25.77
CA ASP A 96 -9.75 -11.01 26.67
C ASP A 96 -10.40 -12.38 26.97
N LYS A 97 -10.52 -13.24 25.94
CA LYS A 97 -11.04 -14.61 26.10
C LYS A 97 -10.14 -15.49 26.96
N VAL A 98 -8.82 -15.41 26.78
CA VAL A 98 -7.85 -16.17 27.59
C VAL A 98 -7.87 -15.70 29.03
N MET A 99 -7.93 -14.38 29.27
CA MET A 99 -8.07 -13.81 30.62
C MET A 99 -9.36 -14.28 31.30
N GLU A 100 -10.47 -14.30 30.59
CA GLU A 100 -11.76 -14.82 31.08
C GLU A 100 -11.62 -16.29 31.52
N ILE A 101 -10.99 -17.13 30.69
CA ILE A 101 -10.77 -18.55 31.00
C ILE A 101 -9.85 -18.70 32.23
N LEU A 102 -8.76 -17.94 32.32
CA LEU A 102 -7.84 -17.97 33.47
C LEU A 102 -8.55 -17.57 34.76
N GLN A 103 -9.37 -16.51 34.70
CA GLN A 103 -10.12 -16.04 35.86
C GLN A 103 -11.16 -17.07 36.32
N GLN A 104 -11.84 -17.73 35.39
CA GLN A 104 -12.75 -18.85 35.69
C GLN A 104 -12.00 -20.03 36.30
N ALA A 105 -10.83 -20.40 35.78
CA ALA A 105 -10.02 -21.48 36.31
C ALA A 105 -9.54 -21.18 37.75
N LEU A 106 -9.11 -19.94 38.01
CA LEU A 106 -8.71 -19.49 39.35
C LEU A 106 -9.88 -19.54 40.35
N GLN A 107 -11.10 -19.17 39.95
CA GLN A 107 -12.29 -19.27 40.80
C GLN A 107 -12.71 -20.72 41.10
N MET A 108 -12.37 -21.66 40.23
CA MET A 108 -12.65 -23.09 40.44
C MET A 108 -11.62 -23.79 41.34
N LEU A 109 -10.50 -23.14 41.67
CA LEU A 109 -9.55 -23.69 42.62
C LEU A 109 -10.14 -23.62 44.04
N PRO A 110 -10.08 -24.71 44.83
CA PRO A 110 -10.51 -24.69 46.22
C PRO A 110 -9.65 -23.72 47.02
N GLU A 111 -10.26 -22.96 47.95
CA GLU A 111 -9.48 -22.13 48.87
C GLU A 111 -8.47 -23.02 49.60
N THR A 112 -7.19 -22.70 49.45
CA THR A 112 -6.10 -23.39 50.15
C THR A 112 -6.22 -23.07 51.62
N SER A 113 -6.99 -23.88 52.35
CA SER A 113 -6.90 -23.97 53.80
C SER A 113 -5.50 -24.46 54.15
N GLU A 114 -4.65 -23.51 54.54
CA GLU A 114 -3.46 -23.66 55.38
C GLU A 114 -2.65 -24.96 55.21
N SER A 115 -1.86 -25.08 54.13
CA SER A 115 -0.65 -25.93 54.13
C SER A 115 0.12 -25.81 52.82
N ASP A 116 1.18 -25.00 52.85
CA ASP A 116 2.50 -25.25 52.22
C ASP A 116 3.22 -23.96 51.84
N SER A 117 3.64 -23.22 52.86
CA SER A 117 4.50 -22.03 52.78
C SER A 117 5.95 -22.34 52.35
N LYS A 118 6.21 -23.46 51.66
CA LYS A 118 7.56 -23.93 51.28
C LYS A 118 7.90 -23.84 49.80
N LEU A 119 7.00 -23.34 48.95
CA LEU A 119 7.19 -23.24 47.49
C LEU A 119 7.18 -21.81 46.94
N LEU A 120 7.40 -20.80 47.78
CA LEU A 120 7.55 -19.41 47.32
C LEU A 120 8.93 -19.23 46.67
N ILE A 121 8.93 -19.13 45.34
CA ILE A 121 10.10 -18.70 44.55
C ILE A 121 10.25 -17.18 44.74
N PRO A 122 11.42 -16.67 45.19
CA PRO A 122 11.64 -15.23 45.33
C PRO A 122 11.52 -14.51 43.99
N THR A 123 10.51 -13.66 43.85
CA THR A 123 10.21 -12.88 42.63
C THR A 123 11.17 -11.70 42.44
N GLU A 124 11.98 -11.38 43.45
CA GLU A 124 12.88 -10.21 43.48
C GLU A 124 14.03 -10.26 42.46
N LEU A 125 14.25 -11.39 41.79
CA LEU A 125 15.21 -11.48 40.67
C LEU A 125 14.67 -10.88 39.36
N PHE A 126 13.35 -10.66 39.23
CA PHE A 126 12.76 -10.09 38.02
C PHE A 126 12.68 -8.56 38.04
N GLU A 127 12.65 -7.91 39.21
CA GLU A 127 12.50 -6.45 39.31
C GLU A 127 13.78 -5.66 38.94
N ASN A 128 14.95 -6.31 38.90
CA ASN A 128 16.22 -5.66 38.62
C ASN A 128 16.54 -5.48 37.12
N LEU A 129 15.70 -6.01 36.21
CA LEU A 129 15.88 -5.84 34.76
C LEU A 129 15.29 -4.51 34.25
N ASP A 130 14.32 -3.93 34.94
CA ASP A 130 13.62 -2.73 34.49
C ASP A 130 14.31 -1.41 34.91
N ALA A 131 15.21 -1.46 35.90
CA ALA A 131 15.84 -0.26 36.48
C ALA A 131 17.16 0.18 35.80
N ALA A 132 17.75 -0.64 34.92
CA ALA A 132 19.07 -0.37 34.33
C ALA A 132 19.04 0.37 32.98
N ASN A 133 17.88 0.80 32.48
CA ASN A 133 17.74 1.30 31.10
C ASN A 133 17.39 2.80 30.98
N GLN A 134 17.72 3.59 32.00
CA GLN A 134 17.64 5.05 31.94
C GLN A 134 19.03 5.65 32.11
N ASP A 135 19.85 5.54 31.06
CA ASP A 135 20.85 6.53 30.64
C ASP A 135 21.76 5.90 29.58
N GLU A 136 21.43 6.10 28.30
CA GLU A 136 22.39 6.52 27.27
C GLU A 136 21.70 6.64 25.91
N ALA A 137 21.49 7.88 25.48
CA ALA A 137 21.26 8.19 24.09
C ALA A 137 22.57 8.04 23.31
N SER A 138 22.48 7.43 22.13
CA SER A 138 23.49 7.37 21.05
C SER A 138 24.68 6.40 21.21
N THR A 139 24.46 5.12 20.91
CA THR A 139 25.27 4.38 19.92
C THR A 139 24.57 3.06 19.60
N ASP A 140 24.62 2.63 18.34
CA ASP A 140 24.12 1.32 17.85
C ASP A 140 24.52 0.18 18.82
N SER A 141 23.57 -0.28 19.64
CA SER A 141 23.73 -1.47 20.46
C SER A 141 22.74 -2.54 19.98
N CYS A 142 23.25 -3.44 19.14
CA CYS A 142 22.58 -4.70 18.89
C CYS A 142 22.43 -5.42 20.24
N ASN A 143 21.21 -5.63 20.71
CA ASN A 143 20.97 -6.28 21.99
C ASN A 143 21.53 -7.69 21.96
N VAL A 144 22.01 -8.18 23.10
CA VAL A 144 22.56 -9.55 23.21
C VAL A 144 21.53 -10.61 22.74
N LEU A 145 20.23 -10.32 22.93
CA LEU A 145 19.13 -11.16 22.42
C LEU A 145 19.01 -11.14 20.89
N ASP A 146 19.28 -10.00 20.23
CA ASP A 146 19.24 -9.89 18.76
C ASP A 146 20.38 -10.69 18.13
N ARG A 147 21.55 -10.71 18.78
CA ARG A 147 22.70 -11.53 18.36
C ARG A 147 22.41 -13.02 18.51
N LEU A 148 21.77 -13.43 19.60
CA LEU A 148 21.34 -14.81 19.82
C LEU A 148 20.31 -15.26 18.77
N MET A 149 19.38 -14.37 18.37
CA MET A 149 18.40 -14.63 17.31
C MET A 149 19.07 -14.85 15.95
N CYS A 150 20.06 -14.02 15.59
CA CYS A 150 20.83 -14.20 14.36
C CYS A 150 21.59 -15.54 14.36
N ASP A 151 22.25 -15.88 15.47
CA ASP A 151 23.01 -17.14 15.59
C ASP A 151 22.11 -18.38 15.46
N ILE A 152 20.86 -18.32 15.93
CA ILE A 152 19.89 -19.42 15.77
C ILE A 152 19.40 -19.55 14.32
N VAL A 153 19.17 -18.43 13.64
CA VAL A 153 18.73 -18.43 12.22
C VAL A 153 19.84 -18.91 11.29
N ASP A 154 21.10 -18.53 11.56
CA ASP A 154 22.25 -18.94 10.76
C ASP A 154 22.64 -20.42 10.98
N ALA A 155 22.17 -21.04 12.07
CA ALA A 155 22.39 -22.46 12.39
C ALA A 155 21.32 -23.42 11.84
N MET A 156 20.28 -22.89 11.17
CA MET A 156 19.25 -23.66 10.45
C MET A 156 19.54 -23.75 8.95
#